data_AF-G5SKI2-F1
#
_entry.id   AF-G5SKI2-F1
#
_cell.length_a   1.000
_cell.length_b   1.000
_cell.length_c   1.000
_cell.angle_alpha   90.00
_cell.angle_beta   90.00
_cell.angle_gamma   90.00
#
_symmetry.space_group_name_H-M   'P 1'
#
loop_
_entity.id
_entity.type
_entity.pdbx_description
1 polymer ?
#
loop_
_entity_poly.entity_id
_entity_poly.type
_entity_poly.pdbx_seq_one_letter_code
_entity_poly.pdbx_strand_id
1 'polypeptide(L)'
;MTIPLWWQNGVIYQIYPKSFQDTTGSGTGDLRGVTQRLDYLQRLGVDAIWLTPFYISPQVDNGYDVANYTAIDPTYGTLDDFDELVAQAKARGIRIILDMVFNHTSTQHAWFREALNKESPYRQFYIWRDGTPDVCPNNWQSKFGGSAWRWHSQNEQYYLHLFAPEQADLNWENPAVRAELKKVCEFWADRGVDGLRLDVVNLIAKDQDFPDDPTGDGRRFYTDGPRAHTFLREMNRDVFTPRNLMTVGEMSSTTLENCQQYAALSGDELSMTFNFHHLKVDYPNGEKWTLAKPDYVALKALFRHWQQGMHNVAWNALFWCNHDQPRIVSRFGDEGEYRVPAAKMLAMALHGMQGTPYIYQGEEIGMTNPHFTHITDYRDVESHNMFAALRAAAYIIKYSIYIYAPPGATPTNCWLFWPVNPATTAARRCNGTTVKTPVSPRASRG
;
A
#
# COMPACT_ATOMS: atom_id res chain seq x y z
N MET A 1 -36.64 -4.98 -2.60
CA MET A 1 -35.42 -4.70 -1.82
C MET A 1 -34.26 -5.27 -2.59
N THR A 2 -33.39 -4.44 -3.15
CA THR A 2 -32.12 -4.89 -3.72
C THR A 2 -31.28 -5.45 -2.58
N ILE A 3 -30.74 -6.66 -2.77
CA ILE A 3 -29.79 -7.23 -1.80
C ILE A 3 -28.55 -6.31 -1.81
N PRO A 4 -28.12 -5.77 -0.66
CA PRO A 4 -26.94 -4.91 -0.61
C PRO A 4 -25.71 -5.67 -1.13
N LEU A 5 -24.83 -4.96 -1.83
CA LEU A 5 -23.59 -5.55 -2.35
C LEU A 5 -22.77 -6.09 -1.17
N TRP A 6 -22.15 -7.27 -1.36
CA TRP A 6 -21.48 -7.99 -0.25
C TRP A 6 -20.44 -7.14 0.47
N TRP A 7 -19.76 -6.26 -0.27
CA TRP A 7 -18.70 -5.41 0.25
C TRP A 7 -19.21 -4.17 0.99
N GLN A 8 -20.46 -3.73 0.77
CA GLN A 8 -21.04 -2.58 1.47
C GLN A 8 -21.41 -2.91 2.93
N ASN A 9 -21.69 -4.17 3.22
CA ASN A 9 -21.98 -4.66 4.57
C ASN A 9 -20.89 -5.59 5.12
N GLY A 10 -19.79 -5.76 4.37
CA GLY A 10 -18.73 -6.68 4.73
C GLY A 10 -17.58 -6.02 5.49
N VAL A 11 -16.76 -6.85 6.14
CA VAL A 11 -15.50 -6.46 6.77
C VAL A 11 -14.33 -7.16 6.07
N ILE A 12 -13.30 -6.40 5.72
CA ILE A 12 -12.15 -6.89 4.96
C ILE A 12 -10.93 -6.98 5.88
N TYR A 13 -10.20 -8.09 5.84
CA TYR A 13 -8.98 -8.28 6.62
C TYR A 13 -7.75 -8.24 5.72
N GLN A 14 -6.88 -7.25 5.92
CA GLN A 14 -5.64 -7.11 5.18
C GLN A 14 -4.55 -8.00 5.78
N ILE A 15 -3.97 -8.84 4.93
CA ILE A 15 -2.87 -9.74 5.23
C ILE A 15 -1.64 -9.29 4.46
N TYR A 16 -0.53 -9.17 5.16
CA TYR A 16 0.82 -9.02 4.62
C TYR A 16 1.52 -10.39 4.70
N PRO A 17 1.49 -11.22 3.64
CA PRO A 17 1.80 -12.66 3.73
C PRO A 17 3.15 -12.96 4.36
N LYS A 18 4.18 -12.19 3.97
CA LYS A 18 5.56 -12.28 4.47
C LYS A 18 5.67 -12.29 6.00
N SER A 19 4.70 -11.73 6.72
CA SER A 19 4.75 -11.61 8.18
C SER A 19 3.47 -12.08 8.86
N PHE A 20 2.66 -12.89 8.18
CA PHE A 20 1.45 -13.47 8.75
C PHE A 20 1.72 -14.80 9.45
N GLN A 21 2.15 -15.82 8.69
CA GLN A 21 2.52 -17.12 9.26
C GLN A 21 3.43 -17.90 8.32
N ASP A 22 4.57 -18.35 8.85
CA ASP A 22 5.51 -19.27 8.19
C ASP A 22 5.13 -20.73 8.49
N THR A 23 5.07 -21.56 7.45
CA THR A 23 4.82 -23.01 7.54
C THR A 23 6.01 -23.85 7.08
N THR A 24 7.05 -23.21 6.56
CA THR A 24 8.26 -23.82 5.98
C THR A 24 9.45 -23.81 6.94
N GLY A 25 9.44 -22.90 7.93
CA GLY A 25 10.57 -22.65 8.82
C GLY A 25 11.63 -21.73 8.20
N SER A 26 11.33 -21.06 7.09
CA SER A 26 12.23 -20.12 6.41
C SER A 26 12.40 -18.78 7.15
N GLY A 27 11.48 -18.47 8.07
CA GLY A 27 11.37 -17.17 8.72
C GLY A 27 10.61 -16.14 7.88
N THR A 28 9.87 -16.56 6.86
CA THR A 28 8.99 -15.74 6.03
C THR A 28 7.62 -16.42 5.94
N GLY A 29 6.56 -15.64 6.09
CA GLY A 29 5.20 -16.18 5.95
C GLY A 29 4.83 -16.52 4.50
N ASP A 30 3.91 -17.47 4.35
CA ASP A 30 3.55 -18.08 3.06
C ASP A 30 2.03 -18.28 2.90
N LEU A 31 1.58 -18.63 1.69
CA LEU A 31 0.15 -18.78 1.37
C LEU A 31 -0.51 -19.93 2.15
N ARG A 32 0.23 -21.01 2.43
CA ARG A 32 -0.28 -22.11 3.27
C ARG A 32 -0.52 -21.64 4.70
N GLY A 33 0.31 -20.74 5.20
CA GLY A 33 0.12 -20.06 6.48
C GLY A 33 -1.19 -19.27 6.51
N VAL A 34 -1.54 -18.59 5.42
CA VAL A 34 -2.85 -17.93 5.27
C VAL A 34 -3.98 -18.96 5.32
N THR A 35 -3.89 -20.03 4.54
CA THR A 35 -4.89 -21.11 4.51
C THR A 35 -5.14 -21.71 5.89
N GLN A 36 -4.08 -21.95 6.68
CA GLN A 36 -4.20 -22.49 8.04
C GLN A 36 -4.93 -21.56 9.04
N ARG A 37 -5.10 -20.28 8.73
CA ARG A 37 -5.78 -19.29 9.58
C ARG A 37 -7.18 -18.93 9.13
N LEU A 38 -7.69 -19.52 8.06
CA LEU A 38 -9.05 -19.20 7.59
C LEU A 38 -10.13 -19.49 8.65
N ASP A 39 -9.98 -20.53 9.48
CA ASP A 39 -10.89 -20.78 10.61
C ASP A 39 -10.84 -19.67 11.67
N TYR A 40 -9.66 -19.08 11.89
CA TYR A 40 -9.50 -17.95 12.80
C TYR A 40 -10.21 -16.70 12.24
N LEU A 41 -10.00 -16.41 10.96
CA LEU A 41 -10.58 -15.26 10.27
C LEU A 41 -12.11 -15.40 10.16
N GLN A 42 -12.62 -16.61 9.92
CA GLN A 42 -14.05 -16.89 9.94
C GLN A 42 -14.65 -16.63 11.33
N ARG A 43 -13.98 -17.05 12.42
CA ARG A 43 -14.43 -16.75 13.79
C ARG A 43 -14.36 -15.25 14.12
N LEU A 44 -13.39 -14.53 13.56
CA LEU A 44 -13.32 -13.07 13.68
C LEU A 44 -14.52 -12.41 12.97
N GLY A 45 -15.09 -13.06 11.96
CA GLY A 45 -16.29 -12.63 11.25
C GLY A 45 -15.99 -11.77 10.03
N VAL A 46 -14.86 -11.99 9.36
CA VAL A 46 -14.47 -11.25 8.15
C VAL A 46 -15.12 -11.85 6.91
N ASP A 47 -15.53 -11.01 5.97
CA ASP A 47 -16.20 -11.43 4.72
C ASP A 47 -15.23 -11.60 3.56
N ALA A 48 -14.05 -10.96 3.65
CA ALA A 48 -12.99 -11.09 2.67
C ALA A 48 -11.61 -10.93 3.31
N ILE A 49 -10.60 -11.48 2.65
CA ILE A 49 -9.19 -11.19 2.92
C ILE A 49 -8.59 -10.44 1.73
N TRP A 50 -7.80 -9.41 2.02
CA TRP A 50 -6.98 -8.72 1.04
C TRP A 50 -5.52 -9.12 1.25
N LEU A 51 -4.91 -9.71 0.23
CA LEU A 51 -3.48 -10.06 0.24
C LEU A 51 -2.67 -8.95 -0.45
N THR A 52 -1.67 -8.42 0.25
CA THR A 52 -0.62 -7.60 -0.39
C THR A 52 0.17 -8.44 -1.41
N PRO A 53 0.97 -7.83 -2.31
CA PRO A 53 1.62 -8.53 -3.40
C PRO A 53 2.44 -9.76 -2.97
N PHE A 54 2.19 -10.89 -3.64
CA PHE A 54 2.93 -12.16 -3.52
C PHE A 54 3.44 -12.67 -4.88
N TYR A 55 3.44 -11.79 -5.88
CA TYR A 55 3.94 -12.06 -7.23
C TYR A 55 5.46 -12.16 -7.24
N ILE A 56 6.02 -12.73 -8.31
CA ILE A 56 7.47 -12.68 -8.52
C ILE A 56 7.92 -11.23 -8.52
N SER A 57 8.84 -10.91 -7.61
CA SER A 57 9.39 -9.57 -7.43
C SER A 57 10.84 -9.68 -6.95
N PRO A 58 11.74 -8.76 -7.37
CA PRO A 58 13.08 -8.63 -6.79
C PRO A 58 13.09 -8.20 -5.32
N GLN A 59 11.93 -7.84 -4.75
CA GLN A 59 11.75 -7.43 -3.36
C GLN A 59 12.47 -6.12 -3.00
N VAL A 60 12.69 -5.22 -3.98
CA VAL A 60 13.22 -3.88 -3.71
C VAL A 60 12.25 -3.09 -2.84
N ASP A 61 10.96 -3.24 -3.14
CA ASP A 61 9.86 -2.60 -2.43
C ASP A 61 8.86 -3.65 -1.93
N ASN A 62 9.38 -4.71 -1.30
CA ASN A 62 8.59 -5.74 -0.62
C ASN A 62 7.46 -6.39 -1.44
N GLY A 63 7.62 -6.48 -2.76
CA GLY A 63 6.64 -7.10 -3.67
C GLY A 63 5.92 -6.11 -4.59
N TYR A 64 6.00 -4.80 -4.33
CA TYR A 64 5.39 -3.76 -5.17
C TYR A 64 6.16 -3.53 -6.48
N ASP A 65 7.43 -3.92 -6.55
CA ASP A 65 8.20 -4.04 -7.79
C ASP A 65 7.92 -5.39 -8.49
N VAL A 66 6.76 -5.51 -9.16
CA VAL A 66 6.31 -6.77 -9.79
C VAL A 66 7.08 -7.08 -11.08
N ALA A 67 7.73 -8.25 -11.13
CA ALA A 67 8.44 -8.75 -12.31
C ALA A 67 7.64 -9.78 -13.13
N ASN A 68 6.61 -10.41 -12.54
CA ASN A 68 5.64 -11.23 -13.28
C ASN A 68 4.29 -11.27 -12.55
N TYR A 69 3.26 -10.67 -13.15
CA TYR A 69 1.92 -10.57 -12.56
C TYR A 69 1.15 -11.89 -12.44
N THR A 70 1.49 -12.92 -13.22
CA THR A 70 0.71 -14.17 -13.29
C THR A 70 1.47 -15.37 -12.73
N ALA A 71 2.56 -15.10 -11.99
CA ALA A 71 3.32 -16.09 -11.26
C ALA A 71 3.51 -15.66 -9.81
N ILE A 72 3.54 -16.65 -8.92
CA ILE A 72 3.72 -16.47 -7.49
C ILE A 72 5.20 -16.55 -7.16
N ASP A 73 5.69 -15.67 -6.27
CA ASP A 73 7.04 -15.76 -5.77
C ASP A 73 7.22 -17.11 -5.04
N PRO A 74 8.22 -17.93 -5.39
CA PRO A 74 8.42 -19.24 -4.77
C PRO A 74 8.60 -19.19 -3.25
N THR A 75 8.95 -18.02 -2.68
CA THR A 75 9.02 -17.83 -1.22
C THR A 75 7.65 -17.85 -0.54
N TYR A 76 6.57 -17.55 -1.27
CA TYR A 76 5.19 -17.58 -0.75
C TYR A 76 4.44 -18.88 -1.09
N GLY A 77 4.86 -19.62 -2.11
CA GLY A 77 4.27 -20.90 -2.50
C GLY A 77 4.11 -21.06 -4.01
N THR A 78 3.15 -21.88 -4.43
CA THR A 78 2.83 -22.17 -5.83
C THR A 78 1.43 -21.69 -6.22
N LEU A 79 1.10 -21.74 -7.53
CA LEU A 79 -0.27 -21.53 -8.00
C LEU A 79 -1.25 -22.54 -7.39
N ASP A 80 -0.82 -23.79 -7.19
CA ASP A 80 -1.67 -24.81 -6.53
C ASP A 80 -1.96 -24.43 -5.06
N ASP A 81 -0.99 -23.86 -4.34
CA ASP A 81 -1.21 -23.38 -2.97
C ASP A 81 -2.21 -22.21 -2.93
N PHE A 82 -2.19 -21.36 -3.96
CA PHE A 82 -3.16 -20.28 -4.12
C PHE A 82 -4.56 -20.81 -4.46
N ASP A 83 -4.67 -21.76 -5.40
CA ASP A 83 -5.95 -22.36 -5.77
C ASP A 83 -6.59 -23.09 -4.57
N GLU A 84 -5.78 -23.75 -3.73
CA GLU A 84 -6.23 -24.32 -2.46
C GLU A 84 -6.69 -23.23 -1.47
N LEU A 85 -5.95 -22.12 -1.34
CA LEU A 85 -6.36 -20.98 -0.51
C LEU A 85 -7.74 -20.44 -0.94
N VAL A 86 -7.94 -20.24 -2.24
CA VAL A 86 -9.23 -19.77 -2.79
C VAL A 86 -10.35 -20.78 -2.48
N ALA A 87 -10.12 -22.07 -2.72
CA ALA A 87 -11.11 -23.11 -2.46
C ALA A 87 -11.50 -23.18 -0.98
N GLN A 88 -10.51 -23.12 -0.07
CA GLN A 88 -10.73 -23.16 1.37
C GLN A 88 -11.39 -21.89 1.91
N ALA A 89 -11.06 -20.71 1.36
CA ALA A 89 -11.69 -19.46 1.72
C ALA A 89 -13.16 -19.46 1.30
N LYS A 90 -13.45 -19.89 0.07
CA LYS A 90 -14.80 -20.03 -0.47
C LYS A 90 -15.65 -21.00 0.36
N ALA A 91 -15.10 -22.13 0.80
CA ALA A 91 -15.78 -23.09 1.68
C ALA A 91 -16.21 -22.47 3.02
N ARG A 92 -15.59 -21.36 3.43
CA ARG A 92 -15.88 -20.62 4.66
C ARG A 92 -16.69 -19.34 4.43
N GLY A 93 -17.05 -19.05 3.18
CA GLY A 93 -17.73 -17.81 2.79
C GLY A 93 -16.82 -16.58 2.79
N ILE A 94 -15.49 -16.77 2.79
CA ILE A 94 -14.49 -15.70 2.75
C ILE A 94 -14.07 -15.47 1.30
N ARG A 95 -14.16 -14.21 0.87
CA ARG A 95 -13.74 -13.76 -0.47
C ARG A 95 -12.26 -13.40 -0.53
N ILE A 96 -11.67 -13.45 -1.71
CA ILE A 96 -10.27 -13.11 -1.94
C ILE A 96 -10.14 -11.81 -2.72
N ILE A 97 -9.38 -10.86 -2.17
CA ILE A 97 -9.00 -9.60 -2.82
C ILE A 97 -7.49 -9.60 -3.03
N LEU A 98 -7.04 -9.23 -4.22
CA LEU A 98 -5.62 -9.14 -4.54
C LEU A 98 -5.17 -7.69 -4.75
N ASP A 99 -3.96 -7.37 -4.31
CA ASP A 99 -3.31 -6.11 -4.62
C ASP A 99 -2.76 -6.09 -6.05
N MET A 100 -3.15 -5.11 -6.86
CA MET A 100 -2.72 -4.95 -8.25
C MET A 100 -1.95 -3.65 -8.41
N VAL A 101 -0.65 -3.80 -8.66
CA VAL A 101 0.28 -2.68 -8.80
C VAL A 101 0.43 -2.35 -10.28
N PHE A 102 -0.44 -1.49 -10.82
CA PHE A 102 -0.47 -1.22 -12.27
C PHE A 102 0.09 0.13 -12.67
N ASN A 103 0.54 0.97 -11.73
CA ASN A 103 1.22 2.21 -12.09
C ASN A 103 2.61 1.94 -12.71
N HIS A 104 3.32 0.92 -12.22
CA HIS A 104 4.68 0.59 -12.61
C HIS A 104 4.90 -0.92 -12.60
N THR A 105 6.00 -1.39 -13.18
CA THR A 105 6.51 -2.76 -13.01
C THR A 105 7.94 -2.71 -12.52
N SER A 106 8.47 -3.85 -12.08
CA SER A 106 9.91 -4.01 -11.93
C SER A 106 10.64 -3.78 -13.25
N THR A 107 11.82 -3.16 -13.23
CA THR A 107 12.75 -3.16 -14.38
C THR A 107 13.23 -4.56 -14.75
N GLN A 108 13.00 -5.56 -13.89
CA GLN A 108 13.18 -6.98 -14.22
C GLN A 108 11.96 -7.60 -14.92
N HIS A 109 10.86 -6.89 -15.11
CA HIS A 109 9.70 -7.39 -15.84
C HIS A 109 10.05 -7.62 -17.31
N ALA A 110 9.52 -8.70 -17.91
CA ALA A 110 9.79 -9.04 -19.32
C ALA A 110 9.52 -7.86 -20.26
N TRP A 111 8.39 -7.16 -20.06
CA TRP A 111 8.06 -5.94 -20.80
C TRP A 111 9.16 -4.86 -20.73
N PHE A 112 9.77 -4.61 -19.56
CA PHE A 112 10.81 -3.57 -19.44
C PHE A 112 12.10 -4.01 -20.14
N ARG A 113 12.49 -5.28 -19.96
CA ARG A 113 13.66 -5.85 -20.63
C ARG A 113 13.52 -5.76 -22.15
N GLU A 114 12.34 -6.07 -22.69
CA GLU A 114 12.05 -5.92 -24.12
C GLU A 114 12.03 -4.45 -24.55
N ALA A 115 11.56 -3.54 -23.70
CA ALA A 115 11.55 -2.10 -23.95
C ALA A 115 12.96 -1.46 -24.01
N LEU A 116 14.00 -2.17 -23.58
CA LEU A 116 15.39 -1.75 -23.75
C LEU A 116 15.81 -1.76 -25.22
N ASN A 117 15.16 -2.57 -26.06
CA ASN A 117 15.30 -2.49 -27.50
C ASN A 117 14.35 -1.41 -28.05
N LYS A 118 14.89 -0.34 -28.65
CA LYS A 118 14.10 0.79 -29.18
C LYS A 118 13.11 0.39 -30.28
N GLU A 119 13.40 -0.69 -31.01
CA GLU A 119 12.53 -1.21 -32.07
C GLU A 119 11.46 -2.18 -31.55
N SER A 120 11.52 -2.58 -30.28
CA SER A 120 10.54 -3.48 -29.69
C SER A 120 9.17 -2.81 -29.56
N PRO A 121 8.05 -3.50 -29.82
CA PRO A 121 6.73 -2.96 -29.54
C PRO A 121 6.54 -2.63 -28.05
N TYR A 122 7.30 -3.29 -27.16
CA TYR A 122 7.30 -3.00 -25.73
C TYR A 122 8.00 -1.68 -25.38
N ARG A 123 8.72 -1.04 -26.32
CA ARG A 123 9.33 0.28 -26.08
C ARG A 123 8.31 1.28 -25.55
N GLN A 124 7.11 1.26 -26.11
CA GLN A 124 6.00 2.15 -25.78
C GLN A 124 5.22 1.72 -24.53
N PHE A 125 5.62 0.64 -23.83
CA PHE A 125 5.01 0.26 -22.56
C PHE A 125 5.46 1.14 -21.40
N TYR A 126 6.57 1.87 -21.56
CA TYR A 126 7.15 2.73 -20.54
C TYR A 126 7.35 4.14 -21.06
N ILE A 127 7.55 5.07 -20.14
CA ILE A 127 7.69 6.50 -20.44
C ILE A 127 9.18 6.82 -20.57
N TRP A 128 9.61 7.04 -21.81
CA TRP A 128 11.00 7.43 -22.15
C TRP A 128 11.07 8.87 -22.61
N ARG A 129 12.11 9.60 -22.20
CA ARG A 129 12.35 11.00 -22.61
C ARG A 129 13.82 11.23 -22.91
N ASP A 130 14.06 12.13 -23.87
CA ASP A 130 15.41 12.59 -24.20
C ASP A 130 15.96 13.48 -23.09
N GLY A 131 17.28 13.53 -22.99
CA GLY A 131 18.02 14.33 -22.02
C GLY A 131 19.52 14.07 -22.14
N THR A 132 20.30 14.62 -21.22
CA THR A 132 21.71 14.28 -21.03
C THR A 132 21.91 13.77 -19.61
N PRO A 133 22.96 13.00 -19.28
CA PRO A 133 23.15 12.44 -17.93
C PRO A 133 23.02 13.45 -16.77
N ASP A 134 23.32 14.72 -17.03
CA ASP A 134 23.30 15.81 -16.05
C ASP A 134 22.01 16.65 -16.08
N VAL A 135 21.14 16.47 -17.10
CA VAL A 135 19.93 17.26 -17.31
C VAL A 135 18.73 16.33 -17.48
N CYS A 136 17.95 16.20 -16.40
CA CYS A 136 16.70 15.46 -16.40
C CYS A 136 15.65 16.13 -17.31
N PRO A 137 14.67 15.37 -17.85
CA PRO A 137 13.61 15.91 -18.70
C PRO A 137 12.78 17.01 -18.05
N ASN A 138 12.58 16.94 -16.73
CA ASN A 138 11.97 17.97 -15.90
C ASN A 138 12.44 17.82 -14.44
N ASN A 139 11.94 18.68 -13.55
CA ASN A 139 12.31 18.73 -12.14
C ASN A 139 11.47 17.84 -11.20
N TRP A 140 10.72 16.85 -11.70
CA TRP A 140 9.89 15.98 -10.86
C TRP A 140 10.73 15.12 -9.91
N GLN A 141 10.23 14.93 -8.68
CA GLN A 141 10.91 14.17 -7.64
C GLN A 141 10.24 12.81 -7.41
N SER A 142 11.06 11.78 -7.19
CA SER A 142 10.58 10.45 -6.77
C SER A 142 10.05 10.50 -5.33
N LYS A 143 9.01 9.73 -5.05
CA LYS A 143 8.48 9.56 -3.68
C LYS A 143 9.47 8.90 -2.73
N PHE A 144 10.47 8.19 -3.24
CA PHE A 144 11.56 7.56 -2.47
C PHE A 144 12.85 8.40 -2.45
N GLY A 145 12.78 9.64 -2.96
CA GLY A 145 13.85 10.62 -2.95
C GLY A 145 14.67 10.66 -4.24
N GLY A 146 15.20 11.84 -4.54
CA GLY A 146 15.93 12.10 -5.79
C GLY A 146 15.01 12.41 -6.97
N SER A 147 15.59 12.42 -8.18
CA SER A 147 14.84 12.63 -9.43
C SER A 147 13.86 11.49 -9.70
N ALA A 148 12.72 11.80 -10.31
CA ALA A 148 11.79 10.79 -10.86
C ALA A 148 12.27 10.20 -12.20
N TRP A 149 13.45 10.62 -12.69
CA TRP A 149 13.99 10.18 -13.96
C TRP A 149 15.32 9.46 -13.78
N ARG A 150 15.43 8.25 -14.37
CA ARG A 150 16.66 7.47 -14.36
C ARG A 150 17.29 7.40 -15.75
N TRP A 151 18.53 7.88 -15.86
CA TRP A 151 19.32 7.79 -17.09
C TRP A 151 19.65 6.33 -17.42
N HIS A 152 19.37 5.90 -18.65
CA HIS A 152 19.74 4.60 -19.18
C HIS A 152 20.81 4.75 -20.27
N SER A 153 22.07 4.54 -19.90
CA SER A 153 23.23 4.84 -20.76
C SER A 153 23.19 4.18 -22.14
N GLN A 154 22.82 2.91 -22.24
CA GLN A 154 22.77 2.21 -23.53
C GLN A 154 21.71 2.76 -24.48
N ASN A 155 20.66 3.38 -23.94
CA ASN A 155 19.58 3.97 -24.74
C ASN A 155 19.72 5.49 -24.88
N GLU A 156 20.65 6.11 -24.15
CA GLU A 156 20.86 7.55 -24.08
C GLU A 156 19.56 8.33 -23.81
N GLN A 157 18.71 7.78 -22.95
CA GLN A 157 17.40 8.35 -22.60
C GLN A 157 17.11 8.11 -21.13
N TYR A 158 16.23 8.94 -20.57
CA TYR A 158 15.64 8.74 -19.26
C TYR A 158 14.38 7.88 -19.36
N TYR A 159 14.12 7.06 -18.34
CA TYR A 159 12.78 6.51 -18.09
C TYR A 159 12.21 7.08 -16.78
N LEU A 160 10.88 7.22 -16.74
CA LEU A 160 10.16 7.69 -15.55
C LEU A 160 10.05 6.57 -14.51
N HIS A 161 10.31 6.93 -13.26
CA HIS A 161 10.01 6.15 -12.07
C HIS A 161 9.51 7.08 -10.95
N LEU A 162 8.23 7.02 -10.61
CA LEU A 162 7.68 7.83 -9.51
C LEU A 162 8.10 7.30 -8.13
N PHE A 163 8.60 6.07 -8.07
CA PHE A 163 9.04 5.37 -6.86
C PHE A 163 10.52 4.98 -6.99
N ALA A 164 10.92 3.75 -6.60
CA ALA A 164 12.30 3.29 -6.74
C ALA A 164 12.74 3.29 -8.22
N PRO A 165 14.04 3.47 -8.53
CA PRO A 165 14.55 3.32 -9.90
C PRO A 165 14.17 1.98 -10.55
N GLU A 166 14.00 0.93 -9.75
CA GLU A 166 13.58 -0.38 -10.20
C GLU A 166 12.07 -0.49 -10.48
N GLN A 167 11.28 0.54 -10.21
CA GLN A 167 9.83 0.61 -10.46
C GLN A 167 9.54 1.55 -11.64
N ALA A 168 9.69 1.04 -12.86
CA ALA A 168 9.49 1.83 -14.08
C ALA A 168 7.99 2.04 -14.38
N ASP A 169 7.58 3.29 -14.55
CA ASP A 169 6.18 3.66 -14.76
C ASP A 169 5.67 3.17 -16.12
N LEU A 170 4.51 2.51 -16.07
CA LEU A 170 3.79 2.05 -17.25
C LEU A 170 3.14 3.24 -17.97
N ASN A 171 3.19 3.20 -19.30
CA ASN A 171 2.59 4.18 -20.16
C ASN A 171 1.12 3.85 -20.44
N TRP A 172 0.22 4.27 -19.54
CA TRP A 172 -1.23 4.02 -19.66
C TRP A 172 -1.89 4.67 -20.87
N GLU A 173 -1.23 5.64 -21.51
CA GLU A 173 -1.67 6.21 -22.78
C GLU A 173 -1.74 5.16 -23.89
N ASN A 174 -0.82 4.18 -23.85
CA ASN A 174 -0.74 3.11 -24.82
C ASN A 174 -1.85 2.07 -24.59
N PRO A 175 -2.80 1.89 -25.53
CA PRO A 175 -3.87 0.91 -25.38
C PRO A 175 -3.36 -0.53 -25.27
N ALA A 176 -2.17 -0.85 -25.79
CA ALA A 176 -1.57 -2.17 -25.64
C ALA A 176 -1.20 -2.49 -24.17
N VAL A 177 -0.74 -1.48 -23.41
CA VAL A 177 -0.50 -1.63 -21.96
C VAL A 177 -1.80 -1.98 -21.26
N ARG A 178 -2.85 -1.18 -21.48
CA ARG A 178 -4.16 -1.42 -20.85
C ARG A 178 -4.75 -2.78 -21.24
N ALA A 179 -4.54 -3.23 -22.49
CA ALA A 179 -4.96 -4.56 -22.92
C ALA A 179 -4.24 -5.69 -22.19
N GLU A 180 -2.93 -5.59 -21.93
CA GLU A 180 -2.19 -6.58 -21.13
C GLU A 180 -2.62 -6.57 -19.66
N LEU A 181 -2.86 -5.40 -19.08
CA LEU A 181 -3.36 -5.27 -17.70
C LEU A 181 -4.74 -5.92 -17.51
N LYS A 182 -5.62 -5.83 -18.53
CA LYS A 182 -6.91 -6.53 -18.53
C LYS A 182 -6.74 -8.05 -18.47
N LYS A 183 -5.80 -8.61 -19.24
CA LYS A 183 -5.49 -10.05 -19.20
C LYS A 183 -4.99 -10.51 -17.83
N VAL A 184 -4.20 -9.67 -17.14
CA VAL A 184 -3.78 -9.95 -15.75
C VAL A 184 -4.99 -10.03 -14.83
N CYS A 185 -5.92 -9.08 -14.91
CA CYS A 185 -7.14 -9.09 -14.11
C CYS A 185 -8.00 -10.33 -14.40
N GLU A 186 -8.18 -10.67 -15.68
CA GLU A 186 -8.93 -11.86 -16.12
C GLU A 186 -8.29 -13.17 -15.59
N PHE A 187 -6.96 -13.29 -15.66
CA PHE A 187 -6.22 -14.45 -15.18
C PHE A 187 -6.50 -14.75 -13.70
N TRP A 188 -6.57 -13.72 -12.86
CA TRP A 188 -6.83 -13.86 -11.43
C TRP A 188 -8.33 -14.03 -11.14
N ALA A 189 -9.20 -13.34 -11.87
CA ALA A 189 -10.65 -13.53 -11.77
C ALA A 189 -11.07 -14.95 -12.16
N ASP A 190 -10.48 -15.52 -13.21
CA ASP A 190 -10.72 -16.91 -13.65
C ASP A 190 -10.26 -17.96 -12.62
N ARG A 191 -9.42 -17.56 -11.65
CA ARG A 191 -9.01 -18.37 -10.49
C ARG A 191 -9.85 -18.14 -9.23
N GLY A 192 -10.93 -17.38 -9.33
CA GLY A 192 -11.86 -17.17 -8.22
C GLY A 192 -11.53 -16.02 -7.28
N VAL A 193 -10.73 -15.04 -7.74
CA VAL A 193 -10.57 -13.76 -7.05
C VAL A 193 -11.86 -12.94 -7.16
N ASP A 194 -12.30 -12.38 -6.04
CA ASP A 194 -13.56 -11.64 -5.90
C ASP A 194 -13.37 -10.11 -5.95
N GLY A 195 -12.13 -9.63 -5.84
CA GLY A 195 -11.86 -8.21 -5.91
C GLY A 195 -10.40 -7.85 -6.08
N LEU A 196 -10.16 -6.57 -6.41
CA LEU A 196 -8.84 -6.02 -6.67
C LEU A 196 -8.66 -4.72 -5.88
N ARG A 197 -7.55 -4.61 -5.16
CA ARG A 197 -7.07 -3.34 -4.61
C ARG A 197 -6.06 -2.77 -5.60
N LEU A 198 -6.32 -1.59 -6.15
CA LEU A 198 -5.46 -0.97 -7.17
C LEU A 198 -4.50 0.01 -6.50
N ASP A 199 -3.21 -0.33 -6.49
CA ASP A 199 -2.14 0.47 -5.88
C ASP A 199 -1.93 1.79 -6.61
N VAL A 200 -1.87 2.89 -5.83
CA VAL A 200 -1.63 4.26 -6.29
C VAL A 200 -2.29 4.60 -7.62
N VAL A 201 -3.52 4.10 -7.81
CA VAL A 201 -4.17 4.06 -9.12
C VAL A 201 -4.48 5.44 -9.66
N ASN A 202 -4.52 6.45 -8.78
CA ASN A 202 -4.68 7.82 -9.18
C ASN A 202 -3.44 8.46 -9.82
N LEU A 203 -2.32 7.74 -9.92
CA LEU A 203 -1.08 8.23 -10.53
C LEU A 203 -0.91 7.78 -11.99
N ILE A 204 -1.82 6.95 -12.52
CA ILE A 204 -1.65 6.28 -13.82
C ILE A 204 -1.69 7.24 -15.01
N ALA A 205 -2.33 8.40 -14.87
CA ALA A 205 -2.50 9.38 -15.94
C ALA A 205 -1.55 10.57 -15.76
N LYS A 206 -0.45 10.57 -16.52
CA LYS A 206 0.54 11.66 -16.53
C LYS A 206 0.15 12.73 -17.56
N ASP A 207 0.44 13.99 -17.25
CA ASP A 207 0.43 15.08 -18.21
C ASP A 207 1.44 14.78 -19.33
N GLN A 208 0.98 14.83 -20.57
CA GLN A 208 1.77 14.44 -21.73
C GLN A 208 2.76 15.51 -22.19
N ASP A 209 2.65 16.73 -21.67
CA ASP A 209 3.63 17.80 -21.89
C ASP A 209 4.84 17.68 -20.94
N PHE A 210 4.73 16.88 -19.87
CA PHE A 210 5.77 16.68 -18.85
C PHE A 210 6.44 17.98 -18.33
N PRO A 211 5.67 19.03 -17.96
CA PRO A 211 6.23 20.33 -17.57
C PRO A 211 6.98 20.29 -16.23
N ASP A 212 7.87 21.26 -16.03
CA ASP A 212 8.46 21.53 -14.71
C ASP A 212 7.41 21.98 -13.69
N ASP A 213 7.63 21.60 -12.43
CA ASP A 213 6.91 22.08 -11.25
C ASP A 213 7.78 23.05 -10.43
N PRO A 214 7.77 24.36 -10.69
CA PRO A 214 8.65 25.28 -9.97
C PRO A 214 8.22 25.53 -8.51
N THR A 215 7.03 25.08 -8.11
CA THR A 215 6.44 25.34 -6.78
C THR A 215 6.29 24.09 -5.94
N GLY A 216 6.81 22.96 -6.41
CA GLY A 216 6.52 21.66 -5.82
C GLY A 216 7.27 20.50 -6.45
N ASP A 217 6.55 19.40 -6.43
CA ASP A 217 6.91 18.02 -6.70
C ASP A 217 7.08 17.44 -8.10
N GLY A 218 6.27 17.98 -8.99
CA GLY A 218 5.70 17.27 -10.14
C GLY A 218 4.33 16.63 -9.86
N ARG A 219 3.95 16.34 -8.61
CA ARG A 219 2.73 15.54 -8.30
C ARG A 219 1.44 16.02 -8.92
N ARG A 220 1.25 17.33 -9.08
CA ARG A 220 0.06 17.91 -9.70
C ARG A 220 -0.13 17.53 -11.18
N PHE A 221 0.93 17.06 -11.83
CA PHE A 221 0.91 16.67 -13.24
C PHE A 221 0.67 15.17 -13.46
N TYR A 222 0.62 14.37 -12.38
CA TYR A 222 0.34 12.94 -12.52
C TYR A 222 -0.67 12.42 -11.51
N THR A 223 -1.03 13.20 -10.48
CA THR A 223 -2.03 12.83 -9.47
C THR A 223 -3.42 13.24 -9.94
N ASP A 224 -4.35 12.29 -9.94
CA ASP A 224 -5.73 12.49 -10.37
C ASP A 224 -5.84 13.08 -11.78
N GLY A 225 -4.87 12.74 -12.66
CA GLY A 225 -4.88 13.22 -14.04
C GLY A 225 -6.21 12.88 -14.72
N PRO A 226 -6.82 13.78 -15.51
CA PRO A 226 -8.22 13.64 -15.95
C PRO A 226 -8.48 12.36 -16.76
N ARG A 227 -7.45 11.83 -17.43
CA ARG A 227 -7.53 10.57 -18.17
C ARG A 227 -7.57 9.32 -17.30
N ALA A 228 -7.23 9.41 -16.01
CA ALA A 228 -7.34 8.30 -15.07
C ALA A 228 -8.79 7.80 -15.01
N HIS A 229 -9.77 8.72 -14.93
CA HIS A 229 -11.20 8.39 -14.99
C HIS A 229 -11.56 7.64 -16.28
N THR A 230 -11.07 8.12 -17.43
CA THR A 230 -11.29 7.43 -18.73
C THR A 230 -10.71 6.02 -18.72
N PHE A 231 -9.49 5.83 -18.21
CA PHE A 231 -8.85 4.52 -18.13
C PHE A 231 -9.58 3.58 -17.18
N LEU A 232 -10.04 4.07 -16.02
CA LEU A 232 -10.75 3.24 -15.06
C LEU A 232 -12.15 2.85 -15.53
N ARG A 233 -12.87 3.73 -16.24
CA ARG A 233 -14.13 3.36 -16.92
C ARG A 233 -13.90 2.30 -17.99
N GLU A 234 -12.80 2.39 -18.73
CA GLU A 234 -12.40 1.37 -19.71
C GLU A 234 -12.14 0.02 -19.04
N MET A 235 -11.37 0.00 -17.94
CA MET A 235 -11.11 -1.22 -17.16
C MET A 235 -12.38 -1.80 -16.52
N ASN A 236 -13.27 -0.93 -16.01
CA ASN A 236 -14.54 -1.33 -15.42
C ASN A 236 -15.44 -2.02 -16.43
N ARG A 237 -15.68 -1.36 -17.58
CA ARG A 237 -16.50 -1.87 -18.68
C ARG A 237 -15.98 -3.20 -19.20
N ASP A 238 -14.66 -3.30 -19.38
CA ASP A 238 -14.06 -4.44 -20.08
C ASP A 238 -13.81 -5.64 -19.14
N VAL A 239 -13.52 -5.40 -17.85
CA VAL A 239 -13.12 -6.48 -16.93
C VAL A 239 -13.84 -6.43 -15.58
N PHE A 240 -13.82 -5.32 -14.84
CA PHE A 240 -14.28 -5.36 -13.44
C PHE A 240 -15.75 -5.74 -13.29
N THR A 241 -16.63 -5.08 -14.05
CA THR A 241 -18.07 -5.36 -14.03
C THR A 241 -18.39 -6.73 -14.65
N PRO A 242 -17.90 -7.10 -15.85
CA PRO A 242 -18.14 -8.42 -16.43
C PRO A 242 -17.68 -9.60 -15.56
N ARG A 243 -16.62 -9.41 -14.75
CA ARG A 243 -16.08 -10.42 -13.85
C ARG A 243 -16.62 -10.32 -12.42
N ASN A 244 -17.54 -9.40 -12.14
CA ASN A 244 -18.14 -9.16 -10.83
C ASN A 244 -17.10 -8.91 -9.72
N LEU A 245 -16.03 -8.17 -10.05
CA LEU A 245 -14.95 -7.84 -9.13
C LEU A 245 -15.32 -6.60 -8.30
N MET A 246 -15.18 -6.71 -6.98
CA MET A 246 -15.13 -5.52 -6.13
C MET A 246 -13.78 -4.82 -6.34
N THR A 247 -13.78 -3.50 -6.50
CA THR A 247 -12.53 -2.75 -6.70
C THR A 247 -12.37 -1.62 -5.69
N VAL A 248 -11.18 -1.52 -5.12
CA VAL A 248 -10.81 -0.43 -4.21
C VAL A 248 -9.54 0.25 -4.71
N GLY A 249 -9.61 1.56 -4.94
CA GLY A 249 -8.44 2.34 -5.36
C GLY A 249 -7.72 2.95 -4.17
N GLU A 250 -6.40 2.82 -4.12
CA GLU A 250 -5.58 3.58 -3.20
C GLU A 250 -5.24 4.95 -3.78
N MET A 251 -5.60 6.00 -3.05
CA MET A 251 -5.38 7.38 -3.48
C MET A 251 -4.32 8.05 -2.60
N SER A 252 -3.09 8.19 -3.13
CA SER A 252 -1.94 8.64 -2.32
C SER A 252 -2.08 10.08 -1.78
N SER A 253 -2.56 10.99 -2.64
CA SER A 253 -3.07 12.32 -2.34
C SER A 253 -4.23 12.58 -3.28
N THR A 254 -5.38 13.02 -2.77
CA THR A 254 -6.58 13.22 -3.60
C THR A 254 -7.53 14.21 -2.93
N THR A 255 -8.59 14.59 -3.63
CA THR A 255 -9.67 15.42 -3.08
C THR A 255 -10.94 14.61 -2.87
N LEU A 256 -11.87 15.15 -2.08
CA LEU A 256 -13.18 14.55 -1.91
C LEU A 256 -13.90 14.40 -3.26
N GLU A 257 -13.83 15.43 -4.12
CA GLU A 257 -14.50 15.47 -5.42
C GLU A 257 -13.96 14.40 -6.39
N ASN A 258 -12.65 14.11 -6.33
CA ASN A 258 -12.06 13.02 -7.12
C ASN A 258 -12.51 11.66 -6.57
N CYS A 259 -12.50 11.45 -5.26
CA CYS A 259 -13.03 10.23 -4.65
C CYS A 259 -14.52 10.01 -4.94
N GLN A 260 -15.33 11.08 -4.99
CA GLN A 260 -16.73 11.01 -5.40
C GLN A 260 -16.91 10.50 -6.83
N GLN A 261 -16.01 10.86 -7.73
CA GLN A 261 -16.02 10.37 -9.12
C GLN A 261 -15.49 8.93 -9.20
N TYR A 262 -14.35 8.65 -8.58
CA TYR A 262 -13.72 7.33 -8.61
C TYR A 262 -14.61 6.22 -8.03
N ALA A 263 -15.30 6.51 -6.93
CA ALA A 263 -16.14 5.54 -6.21
C ALA A 263 -17.63 5.89 -6.24
N ALA A 264 -18.08 6.58 -7.30
CA ALA A 264 -19.47 6.96 -7.47
C ALA A 264 -20.40 5.74 -7.31
N LEU A 265 -21.56 5.93 -6.67
CA LEU A 265 -22.54 4.86 -6.49
C LEU A 265 -23.15 4.33 -7.80
N SER A 266 -22.92 5.01 -8.93
CA SER A 266 -23.23 4.47 -10.27
C SER A 266 -22.40 3.23 -10.61
N GLY A 267 -21.20 3.09 -10.00
CA GLY A 267 -20.30 1.97 -10.20
C GLY A 267 -19.52 2.02 -11.51
N ASP A 268 -19.40 3.20 -12.14
CA ASP A 268 -18.79 3.35 -13.48
C ASP A 268 -17.26 3.18 -13.48
N GLU A 269 -16.61 3.33 -12.32
CA GLU A 269 -15.15 3.27 -12.17
C GLU A 269 -14.76 2.21 -11.12
N LEU A 270 -14.67 2.59 -9.85
CA LEU A 270 -14.29 1.73 -8.74
C LEU A 270 -15.46 1.53 -7.76
N SER A 271 -15.41 0.46 -6.95
CA SER A 271 -16.43 0.23 -5.91
C SER A 271 -16.25 1.16 -4.70
N MET A 272 -15.00 1.47 -4.32
CA MET A 272 -14.67 2.35 -3.19
C MET A 272 -13.25 2.93 -3.31
N THR A 273 -12.92 3.90 -2.47
CA THR A 273 -11.56 4.47 -2.40
C THR A 273 -11.00 4.51 -0.98
N PHE A 274 -9.69 4.30 -0.86
CA PHE A 274 -8.93 4.70 0.33
C PHE A 274 -8.52 6.16 0.20
N ASN A 275 -8.71 6.93 1.26
CA ASN A 275 -8.06 8.23 1.43
C ASN A 275 -7.20 8.22 2.71
N PHE A 276 -6.12 9.00 2.72
CA PHE A 276 -5.12 8.98 3.80
C PHE A 276 -5.12 10.25 4.66
N HIS A 277 -6.14 11.11 4.55
CA HIS A 277 -6.10 12.43 5.22
C HIS A 277 -6.12 12.31 6.74
N HIS A 278 -6.91 11.38 7.29
CA HIS A 278 -6.99 11.13 8.73
C HIS A 278 -5.68 10.60 9.33
N LEU A 279 -4.80 10.02 8.51
CA LEU A 279 -3.48 9.53 8.90
C LEU A 279 -2.36 10.56 8.70
N LYS A 280 -2.71 11.83 8.48
CA LYS A 280 -1.76 12.95 8.36
C LYS A 280 -1.98 14.05 9.40
N VAL A 281 -2.89 13.83 10.36
CA VAL A 281 -3.24 14.80 11.42
C VAL A 281 -2.14 15.01 12.46
N ASP A 282 -1.09 14.21 12.39
CA ASP A 282 0.13 14.29 13.19
C ASP A 282 1.36 14.67 12.34
N TYR A 283 1.17 15.17 11.11
CA TYR A 283 2.26 15.63 10.23
C TYR A 283 2.34 17.15 10.29
N PRO A 284 3.20 17.75 11.14
CA PRO A 284 3.30 19.19 11.25
C PRO A 284 3.77 19.76 9.91
N ASN A 285 3.04 20.74 9.36
CA ASN A 285 3.29 21.31 8.04
C ASN A 285 3.36 20.27 6.89
N GLY A 286 2.75 19.09 7.06
CA GLY A 286 2.82 18.00 6.08
C GLY A 286 4.13 17.19 6.11
N GLU A 287 5.02 17.44 7.07
CA GLU A 287 6.29 16.72 7.20
C GLU A 287 6.11 15.38 7.92
N LYS A 288 6.13 14.29 7.15
CA LYS A 288 5.88 12.93 7.67
C LYS A 288 6.93 12.41 8.67
N TRP A 289 8.16 12.90 8.59
CA TRP A 289 9.28 12.45 9.43
C TRP A 289 9.47 13.30 10.69
N THR A 290 8.59 14.28 10.90
CA THR A 290 8.65 15.18 12.05
C THR A 290 7.64 14.71 13.10
N LEU A 291 8.11 14.43 14.31
CA LEU A 291 7.25 13.95 15.40
C LEU A 291 6.32 15.07 15.90
N ALA A 292 5.01 14.80 15.91
CA ALA A 292 4.02 15.67 16.54
C ALA A 292 2.92 14.86 17.22
N LYS A 293 2.18 15.52 18.12
CA LYS A 293 0.93 14.95 18.67
C LYS A 293 -0.18 15.04 17.62
N PRO A 294 -1.06 14.04 17.52
CA PRO A 294 -2.19 14.10 16.60
C PRO A 294 -3.16 15.23 16.96
N ASP A 295 -3.59 15.97 15.94
CA ASP A 295 -4.69 16.92 16.07
C ASP A 295 -6.04 16.18 15.98
N TYR A 296 -6.60 15.85 17.15
CA TYR A 296 -7.90 15.19 17.25
C TYR A 296 -9.08 16.06 16.80
N VAL A 297 -8.94 17.39 16.79
CA VAL A 297 -9.98 18.29 16.27
C VAL A 297 -9.99 18.22 14.75
N ALA A 298 -8.81 18.30 14.13
CA ALA A 298 -8.64 18.10 12.69
C ALA A 298 -9.13 16.70 12.25
N LEU A 299 -8.80 15.65 13.01
CA LEU A 299 -9.26 14.29 12.73
C LEU A 299 -10.79 14.19 12.67
N LYS A 300 -11.49 14.74 13.67
CA LYS A 300 -12.97 14.75 13.68
C LYS A 300 -13.55 15.59 12.55
N ALA A 301 -12.92 16.72 12.22
CA ALA A 301 -13.34 17.56 11.10
C ALA A 301 -13.19 16.82 9.76
N LEU A 302 -12.10 16.08 9.56
CA LEU A 302 -11.86 15.24 8.39
C LEU A 302 -12.89 14.12 8.29
N PHE A 303 -13.14 13.39 9.38
CA PHE A 303 -14.19 12.35 9.36
C PHE A 303 -15.56 12.92 9.02
N ARG A 304 -15.94 14.06 9.60
CA ARG A 304 -17.19 14.73 9.22
C ARG A 304 -17.20 15.09 7.73
N HIS A 305 -16.12 15.68 7.22
CA HIS A 305 -16.01 16.10 5.81
C HIS A 305 -16.17 14.91 4.85
N TRP A 306 -15.42 13.83 5.07
CA TRP A 306 -15.47 12.63 4.23
C TRP A 306 -16.78 11.86 4.36
N GLN A 307 -17.32 11.71 5.58
CA GLN A 307 -18.59 11.02 5.79
C GLN A 307 -19.75 11.78 5.12
N GLN A 308 -19.85 13.09 5.33
CA GLN A 308 -20.92 13.90 4.72
C GLN A 308 -20.75 14.02 3.21
N GLY A 309 -19.52 14.18 2.73
CA GLY A 309 -19.21 14.35 1.32
C GLY A 309 -19.48 13.09 0.49
N MET A 310 -19.19 11.91 1.05
CA MET A 310 -19.36 10.65 0.32
C MET A 310 -20.78 10.08 0.46
N HIS A 311 -21.52 10.45 1.53
CA HIS A 311 -22.86 9.92 1.79
C HIS A 311 -23.82 10.11 0.60
N ASN A 312 -24.44 9.01 0.14
CA ASN A 312 -25.33 8.95 -1.03
C ASN A 312 -24.69 9.39 -2.37
N VAL A 313 -23.37 9.54 -2.42
CA VAL A 313 -22.63 9.93 -3.63
C VAL A 313 -21.63 8.85 -4.03
N ALA A 314 -20.86 8.35 -3.07
CA ALA A 314 -19.78 7.40 -3.27
C ALA A 314 -19.55 6.51 -2.04
N TRP A 315 -18.59 5.58 -2.10
CA TRP A 315 -18.30 4.67 -1.00
C TRP A 315 -16.87 4.80 -0.44
N ASN A 316 -16.76 4.80 0.89
CA ASN A 316 -15.49 4.88 1.61
C ASN A 316 -14.94 3.49 1.95
N ALA A 317 -13.63 3.29 1.79
CA ALA A 317 -12.88 2.28 2.51
C ALA A 317 -12.39 2.88 3.84
N LEU A 318 -12.81 2.28 4.97
CA LEU A 318 -12.50 2.76 6.32
C LEU A 318 -11.35 1.95 6.89
N PHE A 319 -10.26 2.58 7.31
CA PHE A 319 -9.10 1.89 7.88
C PHE A 319 -8.35 2.78 8.85
N TRP A 320 -7.65 2.17 9.80
CA TRP A 320 -6.64 2.84 10.61
C TRP A 320 -5.22 2.42 10.24
N CYS A 321 -5.04 1.13 9.99
CA CYS A 321 -3.74 0.51 9.78
C CYS A 321 -3.67 -0.07 8.37
N ASN A 322 -2.45 -0.13 7.85
CA ASN A 322 -2.05 -1.01 6.75
C ASN A 322 -0.56 -1.35 6.95
N HIS A 323 0.11 -1.89 5.93
CA HIS A 323 1.53 -2.27 6.02
C HIS A 323 2.51 -1.07 5.96
N ASP A 324 2.06 0.12 5.57
CA ASP A 324 2.84 1.37 5.49
C ASP A 324 2.57 2.34 6.65
N GLN A 325 1.64 1.98 7.53
CA GLN A 325 1.17 2.85 8.59
C GLN A 325 1.56 2.29 9.96
N PRO A 326 1.87 3.17 10.92
CA PRO A 326 2.10 2.78 12.30
C PRO A 326 0.87 2.12 12.90
N ARG A 327 1.07 1.23 13.90
CA ARG A 327 -0.06 0.58 14.57
C ARG A 327 -0.88 1.60 15.33
N ILE A 328 -2.19 1.59 15.12
CA ILE A 328 -3.07 2.68 15.56
C ILE A 328 -3.11 2.87 17.08
N VAL A 329 -3.04 1.78 17.85
CA VAL A 329 -3.03 1.87 19.31
C VAL A 329 -1.80 2.61 19.83
N SER A 330 -0.66 2.49 19.13
CA SER A 330 0.58 3.21 19.42
C SER A 330 0.55 4.65 18.95
N ARG A 331 -0.16 4.91 17.86
CA ARG A 331 -0.19 6.21 17.19
C ARG A 331 -1.19 7.16 17.83
N PHE A 332 -2.46 6.74 17.92
CA PHE A 332 -3.58 7.57 18.37
C PHE A 332 -4.22 7.08 19.67
N GLY A 333 -3.77 5.93 20.18
CA GLY A 333 -4.22 5.35 21.44
C GLY A 333 -3.19 5.50 22.57
N ASP A 334 -3.11 4.47 23.40
CA ASP A 334 -2.19 4.35 24.53
C ASP A 334 -1.57 2.94 24.48
N GLU A 335 -0.26 2.79 24.66
CA GLU A 335 0.40 1.47 24.66
C GLU A 335 0.55 0.86 26.06
N GLY A 336 0.27 1.63 27.12
CA GLY A 336 0.47 1.28 28.51
C GLY A 336 -0.82 0.77 29.17
N GLU A 337 -1.20 1.42 30.26
CA GLU A 337 -2.36 1.03 31.10
C GLU A 337 -3.65 0.93 30.28
N TYR A 338 -3.82 1.80 29.28
CA TYR A 338 -5.07 1.92 28.52
C TYR A 338 -5.02 1.24 27.16
N ARG A 339 -4.05 0.36 26.89
CA ARG A 339 -3.94 -0.33 25.58
C ARG A 339 -5.21 -1.01 25.12
N VAL A 340 -5.82 -1.83 25.98
CA VAL A 340 -7.05 -2.55 25.65
C VAL A 340 -8.24 -1.61 25.43
N PRO A 341 -8.58 -0.68 26.36
CA PRO A 341 -9.69 0.25 26.13
C PRO A 341 -9.44 1.19 24.95
N ALA A 342 -8.21 1.67 24.72
CA ALA A 342 -7.86 2.52 23.57
C ALA A 342 -8.05 1.78 22.24
N ALA A 343 -7.55 0.55 22.12
CA ALA A 343 -7.72 -0.26 20.90
C ALA A 343 -9.21 -0.50 20.59
N LYS A 344 -10.02 -0.84 21.60
CA LYS A 344 -11.47 -1.03 21.43
C LYS A 344 -12.18 0.27 21.03
N MET A 345 -11.80 1.40 21.62
CA MET A 345 -12.36 2.71 21.30
C MET A 345 -12.07 3.09 19.85
N LEU A 346 -10.82 2.91 19.38
CA LEU A 346 -10.41 3.18 18.02
C LEU A 346 -11.16 2.30 17.01
N ALA A 347 -11.34 1.01 17.31
CA ALA A 347 -12.14 0.10 16.50
C ALA A 347 -13.61 0.56 16.40
N MET A 348 -14.25 0.89 17.54
CA MET A 348 -15.64 1.38 17.54
C MET A 348 -15.80 2.70 16.77
N ALA A 349 -14.84 3.61 16.89
CA ALA A 349 -14.87 4.89 16.19
C ALA A 349 -14.85 4.71 14.66
N LEU A 350 -14.08 3.74 14.16
CA LEU A 350 -13.99 3.43 12.73
C LEU A 350 -15.19 2.64 12.23
N HIS A 351 -15.52 1.54 12.90
CA HIS A 351 -16.59 0.62 12.48
C HIS A 351 -18.00 1.22 12.63
N GLY A 352 -18.16 2.29 13.40
CA GLY A 352 -19.42 3.04 13.52
C GLY A 352 -19.70 4.02 12.38
N MET A 353 -18.76 4.22 11.45
CA MET A 353 -18.92 5.11 10.30
C MET A 353 -19.52 4.39 9.08
N GLN A 354 -20.06 5.14 8.12
CA GLN A 354 -20.50 4.61 6.84
C GLN A 354 -19.30 4.31 5.93
N GLY A 355 -19.20 3.06 5.48
CA GLY A 355 -18.17 2.57 4.57
C GLY A 355 -17.84 1.11 4.86
N THR A 356 -16.85 0.57 4.16
CA THR A 356 -16.37 -0.80 4.35
C THR A 356 -15.16 -0.80 5.27
N PRO A 357 -15.21 -1.40 6.47
CA PRO A 357 -14.07 -1.47 7.37
C PRO A 357 -12.99 -2.44 6.87
N TYR A 358 -11.74 -2.00 6.97
CA TYR A 358 -10.54 -2.80 6.76
C TYR A 358 -9.79 -2.93 8.08
N ILE A 359 -9.51 -4.18 8.46
CA ILE A 359 -8.72 -4.53 9.64
C ILE A 359 -7.35 -4.98 9.16
N TYR A 360 -6.28 -4.38 9.69
CA TYR A 360 -4.93 -4.85 9.38
C TYR A 360 -4.49 -5.95 10.34
N GLN A 361 -3.73 -6.93 9.86
CA GLN A 361 -3.30 -8.04 10.69
C GLN A 361 -2.65 -7.62 12.02
N GLY A 362 -3.21 -8.12 13.13
CA GLY A 362 -2.76 -7.82 14.48
C GLY A 362 -3.45 -6.61 15.13
N GLU A 363 -4.24 -5.83 14.39
CA GLU A 363 -5.06 -4.77 14.94
C GLU A 363 -6.11 -5.31 15.93
N GLU A 364 -6.71 -6.46 15.61
CA GLU A 364 -7.76 -7.11 16.39
C GLU A 364 -7.29 -7.62 17.77
N ILE A 365 -5.98 -7.78 17.96
CA ILE A 365 -5.36 -8.11 19.24
C ILE A 365 -4.64 -6.91 19.89
N GLY A 366 -4.70 -5.73 19.24
CA GLY A 366 -4.08 -4.50 19.69
C GLY A 366 -2.55 -4.58 19.70
N MET A 367 -1.94 -5.15 18.65
CA MET A 367 -0.48 -5.11 18.47
C MET A 367 0.03 -3.67 18.48
N THR A 368 1.22 -3.46 19.06
CA THR A 368 1.87 -2.15 19.20
C THR A 368 3.05 -2.00 18.23
N ASN A 369 3.56 -0.78 18.10
CA ASN A 369 4.83 -0.51 17.45
C ASN A 369 5.98 -1.25 18.18
N PRO A 370 7.05 -1.62 17.46
CA PRO A 370 8.12 -2.47 18.00
C PRO A 370 9.19 -1.72 18.82
N HIS A 371 9.28 -0.38 18.72
CA HIS A 371 10.26 0.45 19.44
C HIS A 371 11.73 0.02 19.25
N PHE A 372 12.11 -0.33 18.01
CA PHE A 372 13.50 -0.71 17.72
C PHE A 372 14.46 0.45 18.00
N THR A 373 15.62 0.12 18.57
CA THR A 373 16.64 1.11 18.98
C THR A 373 17.87 1.10 18.09
N HIS A 374 17.96 0.18 17.13
CA HIS A 374 19.09 0.07 16.22
C HIS A 374 18.62 0.07 14.76
N ILE A 375 19.29 0.86 13.90
CA ILE A 375 18.98 0.91 12.45
C ILE A 375 19.10 -0.47 11.78
N THR A 376 19.93 -1.36 12.33
CA THR A 376 20.10 -2.74 11.88
C THR A 376 18.90 -3.65 12.16
N ASP A 377 17.92 -3.19 12.93
CA ASP A 377 16.65 -3.91 13.14
C ASP A 377 15.60 -3.53 12.09
N TYR A 378 15.75 -2.37 11.43
CA TYR A 378 14.89 -1.93 10.34
C TYR A 378 15.27 -2.61 9.02
N ARG A 379 14.28 -2.89 8.18
CA ARG A 379 14.45 -3.57 6.88
C ARG A 379 14.01 -2.73 5.69
N ASP A 380 13.11 -1.78 5.94
CA ASP A 380 12.51 -0.92 4.92
C ASP A 380 13.53 0.06 4.30
N VAL A 381 13.50 0.17 2.98
CA VAL A 381 14.39 1.02 2.19
C VAL A 381 14.17 2.50 2.50
N GLU A 382 12.91 2.91 2.74
CA GLU A 382 12.58 4.31 3.04
C GLU A 382 13.23 4.76 4.35
N SER A 383 13.15 3.91 5.37
CA SER A 383 13.77 4.12 6.68
C SER A 383 15.29 4.23 6.60
N HIS A 384 15.95 3.37 5.81
CA HIS A 384 17.42 3.42 5.62
C HIS A 384 17.85 4.68 4.85
N ASN A 385 17.11 5.05 3.79
CA ASN A 385 17.38 6.25 3.01
C ASN A 385 17.21 7.51 3.86
N MET A 386 16.15 7.59 4.66
CA MET A 386 15.94 8.70 5.59
C MET A 386 17.03 8.79 6.65
N PHE A 387 17.41 7.65 7.26
CA PHE A 387 18.52 7.61 8.22
C PHE A 387 19.83 8.12 7.60
N ALA A 388 20.15 7.71 6.38
CA ALA A 388 21.32 8.16 5.64
C ALA A 388 21.27 9.68 5.36
N ALA A 389 20.12 10.19 4.90
CA ALA A 389 19.92 11.61 4.61
C ALA A 389 20.06 12.48 5.87
N LEU A 390 19.42 12.09 6.98
CA LEU A 390 19.52 12.80 8.26
C LEU A 390 20.93 12.77 8.83
N ARG A 391 21.63 11.62 8.71
CA ARG A 391 23.03 11.51 9.13
C ARG A 391 23.94 12.42 8.30
N ALA A 392 23.73 12.50 6.99
CA ALA A 392 24.48 13.40 6.12
C ALA A 392 24.21 14.87 6.45
N ALA A 393 22.95 15.25 6.66
CA ALA A 393 22.58 16.60 7.07
C ALA A 393 23.14 16.97 8.44
N ALA A 394 23.07 16.07 9.43
CA ALA A 394 23.66 16.26 10.75
C ALA A 394 25.19 16.38 10.69
N TYR A 395 25.85 15.64 9.81
CA TYR A 395 27.28 15.78 9.55
C TYR A 395 27.59 17.15 8.95
N ILE A 396 26.85 17.60 7.94
CA ILE A 396 27.01 18.95 7.36
C ILE A 396 26.82 20.02 8.43
N ILE A 397 25.76 19.95 9.25
CA ILE A 397 25.53 20.91 10.35
C ILE A 397 26.70 20.88 11.34
N LYS A 398 27.19 19.70 11.73
CA LYS A 398 28.33 19.58 12.64
C LYS A 398 29.58 20.24 12.05
N TYR A 399 29.86 20.05 10.76
CA TYR A 399 31.00 20.68 10.07
C TYR A 399 30.81 22.19 9.84
N SER A 400 29.59 22.66 9.57
CA SER A 400 29.27 24.09 9.47
C SER A 400 29.39 24.80 10.82
N ILE A 401 29.05 24.13 11.93
CA ILE A 401 29.25 24.62 13.29
C ILE A 401 30.75 24.67 13.64
N TYR A 402 31.57 23.73 13.14
CA TYR A 402 33.03 23.80 13.29
C TYR A 402 33.67 24.97 12.52
N ILE A 403 32.96 25.62 11.59
CA ILE A 403 33.42 26.84 10.91
C ILE A 403 33.00 28.11 11.68
N TYR A 404 32.02 28.04 12.61
CA TYR A 404 31.45 29.23 13.27
C TYR A 404 31.00 29.10 14.75
N ALA A 405 31.55 28.21 15.59
CA ALA A 405 31.24 28.23 17.03
C ALA A 405 32.40 27.82 17.97
N PRO A 406 32.56 28.50 19.14
CA PRO A 406 33.56 28.17 20.15
C PRO A 406 33.19 26.90 20.96
N PRO A 407 34.17 26.28 21.64
CA PRO A 407 34.01 24.94 22.22
C PRO A 407 33.09 24.95 23.44
N GLY A 408 31.98 24.19 23.40
CA GLY A 408 31.14 23.97 24.58
C GLY A 408 29.71 23.44 24.37
N ALA A 409 29.18 23.36 23.14
CA ALA A 409 27.82 22.87 22.92
C ALA A 409 27.78 21.34 22.77
N THR A 410 27.33 20.64 23.81
CA THR A 410 26.88 19.23 23.70
C THR A 410 25.51 19.18 23.00
N PRO A 411 25.37 18.53 21.83
CA PRO A 411 24.05 18.29 21.25
C PRO A 411 23.46 17.06 21.91
N THR A 412 22.64 17.25 22.93
CA THR A 412 21.57 16.32 23.28
C THR A 412 20.52 16.40 22.17
N ASN A 413 20.27 15.33 21.43
CA ASN A 413 19.00 15.20 20.69
C ASN A 413 18.64 13.73 20.48
N CYS A 414 17.42 13.43 20.93
CA CYS A 414 16.72 12.16 20.84
C CYS A 414 16.61 11.64 19.41
N TRP A 415 16.79 10.34 19.22
CA TRP A 415 16.42 9.63 18.00
C TRP A 415 15.50 8.48 18.39
N LEU A 416 14.18 8.69 18.25
CA LEU A 416 13.19 7.63 18.30
C LEU A 416 12.46 7.67 16.95
N PHE A 417 12.74 6.67 16.12
CA PHE A 417 12.22 6.55 14.77
C PHE A 417 10.86 5.86 14.78
N TRP A 418 9.89 6.44 14.08
CA TRP A 418 8.64 5.78 13.73
C TRP A 418 8.93 4.80 12.57
N PRO A 419 8.62 3.50 12.67
CA PRO A 419 8.76 2.60 11.52
C PRO A 419 7.67 2.89 10.49
N VAL A 420 8.07 2.97 9.21
CA VAL A 420 7.14 2.96 8.07
C VAL A 420 6.48 1.59 7.91
N ASN A 421 7.10 0.52 8.42
CA ASN A 421 6.60 -0.84 8.22
C ASN A 421 6.82 -1.74 9.47
N PRO A 422 5.83 -1.84 10.39
CA PRO A 422 5.91 -2.77 11.53
C PRO A 422 5.73 -4.24 11.12
N ALA A 423 5.39 -4.52 9.86
CA ALA A 423 5.13 -5.87 9.36
C ALA A 423 6.43 -6.64 9.09
N THR A 424 7.39 -6.02 8.39
CA THR A 424 8.64 -6.64 7.87
C THR A 424 9.59 -7.26 8.91
N THR A 425 9.28 -7.19 10.20
CA THR A 425 10.20 -7.56 11.29
C THR A 425 9.65 -8.56 12.31
N ALA A 426 8.36 -8.95 12.23
CA ALA A 426 7.77 -9.88 13.22
C ALA A 426 8.26 -11.34 13.08
N ALA A 427 8.82 -11.71 11.93
CA ALA A 427 9.05 -13.11 11.59
C ALA A 427 10.23 -13.80 12.35
N ARG A 428 11.09 -13.06 13.06
CA ARG A 428 12.21 -13.66 13.82
C ARG A 428 11.97 -13.90 15.31
N ARG A 429 10.90 -13.40 15.93
CA ARG A 429 10.70 -13.53 17.40
C ARG A 429 9.45 -14.31 17.85
N CYS A 430 8.65 -14.85 16.94
CA CYS A 430 7.47 -15.67 17.30
C CYS A 430 7.76 -17.17 17.44
N ASN A 431 9.02 -17.60 17.56
CA ASN A 431 9.36 -18.93 18.06
C ASN A 431 9.27 -18.94 19.59
N GLY A 432 8.06 -18.98 20.16
CA GLY A 432 7.93 -19.14 21.61
C GLY A 432 6.55 -19.08 22.24
N THR A 433 5.55 -18.45 21.62
CA THR A 433 4.18 -18.44 22.16
C THR A 433 3.25 -19.26 21.31
N THR A 434 3.20 -20.55 21.64
CA THR A 434 2.12 -21.46 21.24
C THR A 434 0.79 -20.78 21.56
N VAL A 435 -0.05 -20.60 20.53
CA VAL A 435 -1.46 -20.23 20.70
C VAL A 435 -2.12 -21.36 21.50
N LYS A 436 -2.24 -21.21 22.83
CA LYS A 436 -3.11 -22.07 23.63
C LYS A 436 -4.54 -21.63 23.37
N THR A 437 -5.27 -22.45 22.63
CA THR A 437 -6.74 -22.42 22.61
C THR A 437 -7.26 -22.58 24.03
N PRO A 438 -8.24 -21.78 24.49
CA PRO A 438 -8.91 -22.05 25.76
C PRO A 438 -9.72 -23.34 25.60
N VAL A 439 -9.30 -24.38 26.31
CA VAL A 439 -10.11 -25.59 26.48
C VAL A 439 -11.29 -25.21 27.38
N SER A 440 -12.51 -25.37 26.85
CA SER A 440 -13.76 -25.27 27.60
C SER A 440 -13.77 -26.26 28.78
N PRO A 441 -14.04 -25.83 30.02
CA PRO A 441 -14.30 -26.76 31.10
C PRO A 441 -15.70 -27.35 30.90
N ARG A 442 -15.76 -28.63 30.50
CA ARG A 442 -16.92 -29.48 30.78
C ARG A 442 -17.06 -29.57 32.31
N ALA A 443 -18.09 -28.94 32.86
CA ALA A 443 -18.59 -29.28 34.18
C ALA A 443 -19.67 -30.37 34.03
N SER A 444 -19.30 -31.54 34.51
CA SER A 444 -20.14 -32.72 34.71
C SER A 444 -21.24 -32.46 35.74
N ARG A 445 -22.37 -33.15 35.52
CA ARG A 445 -23.41 -33.40 36.51
C ARG A 445 -22.81 -33.96 37.82
N GLY A 446 -23.37 -33.50 38.93
CA GLY A 446 -23.20 -34.00 40.30
C GLY A 446 -24.19 -33.27 41.17
#